data_AF-A0A661WWF4-F1
#
_entry.id   AF-A0A661WWF4-F1
#
_cell.length_a   1.000
_cell.length_b   1.000
_cell.length_c   1.000
_cell.angle_alpha   90.00
_cell.angle_beta   90.00
_cell.angle_gamma   90.00
#
_symmetry.space_group_name_H-M   'P 1'
#
loop_
_entity.id
_entity.type
_entity.pdbx_description
1 polymer ?
#
loop_
_entity_poly.entity_id
_entity_poly.type
_entity_poly.pdbx_seq_one_letter_code
_entity_poly.pdbx_strand_id
1 'polypeptide(L)'
;IKYFIIKKREIFYMKSAYLILILLISFVLSSFQFTYGQKNEQQPFYNMSNKQIDSLLKEISKKPWTITQKMDYYSRRFLGTPYNFSCVGDGPYAIMEPYPLVNFKETNCMSFCEHVLALSISDYWDTFFDNLQNIRYKDGLIGMRTRNHYTMADWLPQNHWLLHDVTRQVGGAFTKKITRTISHRRFFAEKGIKDMTDVLPDRTLTIDYIPLDKLDEVENNLKVGDVCAIIDGRFDNIFSAHMLMIMENKGEKVVRESTTRGMTTFDTPYRQWVKMMQTKYKDKYLGLAIMRVHDELNTPGRIIKPWDIPRLKKQFGKRK
;
A
#
# COMPACT_ATOMS: atom_id res chain seq x y z
N ILE A 1 5.83 62.84 -53.38
CA ILE A 1 6.59 61.56 -53.36
C ILE A 1 7.12 61.22 -51.95
N LYS A 2 7.89 62.10 -51.28
CA LYS A 2 8.41 61.86 -49.90
C LYS A 2 7.33 61.50 -48.86
N TYR A 3 6.19 62.20 -48.86
CA TYR A 3 5.09 61.95 -47.90
C TYR A 3 4.43 60.56 -48.04
N PHE A 4 4.38 60.03 -49.27
CA PHE A 4 3.76 58.73 -49.55
C PHE A 4 4.67 57.56 -49.14
N ILE A 5 5.99 57.77 -49.19
CA ILE A 5 7.00 56.78 -48.78
C ILE A 5 7.06 56.66 -47.25
N ILE A 6 6.92 57.77 -46.52
CA ILE A 6 6.89 57.77 -45.05
C ILE A 6 5.66 57.02 -44.54
N LYS A 7 4.47 57.30 -45.09
CA LYS A 7 3.23 56.62 -44.70
C LYS A 7 3.25 55.10 -44.97
N LYS A 8 3.87 54.67 -46.09
CA LYS A 8 4.07 53.24 -46.39
C LYS A 8 5.05 52.58 -45.42
N ARG A 9 6.11 53.27 -44.99
CA ARG A 9 7.05 52.78 -43.97
C ARG A 9 6.36 52.61 -42.62
N GLU A 10 5.60 53.60 -42.15
CA GLU A 10 4.87 53.49 -40.88
C GLU A 10 3.86 52.35 -40.86
N ILE A 11 3.09 52.16 -41.95
CA ILE A 11 2.15 51.04 -42.07
C ILE A 11 2.88 49.69 -42.08
N PHE A 12 4.08 49.62 -42.69
CA PHE A 12 4.90 48.41 -42.70
C PHE A 12 5.45 48.09 -41.30
N TYR A 13 5.94 49.09 -40.56
CA TYR A 13 6.39 48.91 -39.17
C TYR A 13 5.25 48.52 -38.24
N MET A 14 4.07 49.12 -38.39
CA MET A 14 2.88 48.74 -37.61
C MET A 14 2.44 47.29 -37.89
N LYS A 15 2.40 46.87 -39.16
CA LYS A 15 2.06 45.48 -39.52
C LYS A 15 3.10 44.48 -38.98
N SER A 16 4.38 44.85 -39.02
CA SER A 16 5.48 44.02 -38.49
C SER A 16 5.41 43.91 -36.96
N ALA A 17 5.13 45.00 -36.26
CA ALA A 17 4.94 45.01 -34.81
C ALA A 17 3.72 44.17 -34.39
N TYR A 18 2.62 44.23 -35.15
CA TYR A 18 1.42 43.44 -34.89
C TYR A 18 1.68 41.94 -35.10
N LEU A 19 2.46 41.57 -36.12
CA LEU A 19 2.84 40.18 -36.39
C LEU A 19 3.76 39.63 -35.29
N ILE A 20 4.72 40.44 -34.80
CA ILE A 20 5.60 40.08 -33.68
C ILE A 20 4.79 39.90 -32.39
N LEU A 21 3.81 40.78 -32.14
CA LEU A 21 2.93 40.68 -30.98
C LEU A 21 2.06 39.40 -31.02
N ILE A 22 1.51 39.05 -32.18
CA ILE A 22 0.75 37.80 -32.37
C ILE A 22 1.65 36.58 -32.16
N LEU A 23 2.88 36.58 -32.70
CA LEU A 23 3.83 35.50 -32.50
C LEU A 23 4.27 35.35 -31.03
N LEU A 24 4.46 36.46 -30.31
CA LEU A 24 4.77 36.45 -28.88
C LEU A 24 3.60 35.91 -28.05
N ILE A 25 2.36 36.33 -28.33
CA ILE A 25 1.17 35.81 -27.65
C ILE A 25 0.99 34.32 -27.94
N SER A 26 1.24 33.88 -29.17
CA SER A 26 1.19 32.47 -29.58
C SER A 26 2.28 31.63 -28.90
N PHE A 27 3.48 32.20 -28.72
CA PHE A 27 4.58 31.57 -27.98
C PHE A 27 4.29 31.46 -26.48
N VAL A 28 3.67 32.49 -25.89
CA VAL A 28 3.21 32.46 -24.49
C VAL A 28 2.07 31.44 -24.29
N LEU A 29 1.12 31.36 -25.23
CA LEU A 29 0.02 30.37 -25.17
C LEU A 29 0.51 28.93 -25.37
N SER A 30 1.48 28.70 -26.27
CA SER A 30 2.07 27.37 -26.48
C SER A 30 2.99 26.93 -25.33
N SER A 31 3.72 27.86 -24.69
CA SER A 31 4.47 27.58 -23.45
C SER A 31 3.56 27.37 -22.24
N PHE A 32 2.38 28.00 -22.19
CA PHE A 32 1.34 27.69 -21.21
C PHE A 32 0.73 26.29 -21.42
N GLN A 33 0.55 25.85 -22.66
CA GLN A 33 0.06 24.49 -22.93
C GLN A 33 1.14 23.42 -22.68
N PHE A 34 2.42 23.73 -22.94
CA PHE A 34 3.53 22.81 -22.66
C PHE A 34 3.78 22.63 -21.15
N THR A 35 3.50 23.64 -20.33
CA THR A 35 3.52 23.50 -18.86
C THR A 35 2.27 22.84 -18.28
N TYR A 36 1.16 22.77 -19.03
CA TYR A 36 -0.06 22.05 -18.64
C TYR A 36 -0.08 20.58 -19.06
N GLY A 37 0.88 20.15 -19.88
CA GLY A 37 1.29 18.74 -20.01
C GLY A 37 2.04 18.27 -18.75
N GLN A 38 1.47 18.49 -17.57
CA GLN A 38 2.12 18.22 -16.31
C GLN A 38 2.33 16.73 -16.11
N LYS A 39 3.60 16.39 -15.89
CA LYS A 39 4.06 15.30 -15.03
C LYS A 39 3.17 15.26 -13.78
N ASN A 40 2.12 14.45 -13.79
CA ASN A 40 1.14 14.33 -12.72
C ASN A 40 1.74 13.47 -11.58
N GLU A 41 2.93 13.85 -11.10
CA GLU A 41 3.56 13.24 -9.94
C GLU A 41 2.81 13.74 -8.70
N GLN A 42 1.87 12.92 -8.26
CA GLN A 42 1.11 13.12 -7.04
C GLN A 42 2.08 13.39 -5.88
N GLN A 43 1.83 14.45 -5.09
CA GLN A 43 2.69 14.78 -3.95
C GLN A 43 2.81 13.58 -3.00
N PRO A 44 4.03 13.16 -2.63
CA PRO A 44 4.22 11.99 -1.78
C PRO A 44 3.86 12.30 -0.32
N PHE A 45 3.42 11.28 0.41
CA PHE A 45 2.94 11.43 1.79
C PHE A 45 4.01 11.92 2.76
N TYR A 46 5.28 11.57 2.55
CA TYR A 46 6.38 12.04 3.41
C TYR A 46 6.60 13.56 3.31
N ASN A 47 6.03 14.23 2.32
CA ASN A 47 6.03 15.70 2.18
C ASN A 47 4.71 16.36 2.59
N MET A 48 3.73 15.60 3.07
CA MET A 48 2.43 16.13 3.50
C MET A 48 2.36 16.24 5.04
N SER A 49 1.50 17.15 5.50
CA SER A 49 1.01 17.21 6.88
C SER A 49 -0.28 16.39 7.04
N ASN A 50 -0.61 16.00 8.27
CA ASN A 50 -1.85 15.25 8.55
C ASN A 50 -3.11 16.01 8.10
N LYS A 51 -3.12 17.35 8.18
CA LYS A 51 -4.23 18.19 7.67
C LYS A 51 -4.37 18.10 6.15
N GLN A 52 -3.27 18.06 5.41
CA GLN A 52 -3.32 17.85 3.96
C GLN A 52 -3.80 16.44 3.61
N ILE A 53 -3.39 15.44 4.38
CA ILE A 53 -3.86 14.05 4.21
C ILE A 53 -5.36 13.95 4.52
N ASP A 54 -5.86 14.62 5.57
CA ASP A 54 -7.29 14.72 5.89
C ASP A 54 -8.11 15.34 4.75
N SER A 55 -7.65 16.48 4.22
CA SER A 55 -8.29 17.11 3.05
C SER A 55 -8.31 16.19 1.83
N LEU A 56 -7.23 15.44 1.61
CA LEU A 56 -7.15 14.45 0.52
C LEU A 56 -8.13 13.29 0.75
N LEU A 57 -8.24 12.75 1.97
CA LEU A 57 -9.21 11.70 2.31
C LEU A 57 -10.66 12.17 2.02
N LYS A 58 -10.98 13.41 2.38
CA LYS A 58 -12.30 14.03 2.12
C LYS A 58 -12.59 14.24 0.64
N GLU A 59 -11.57 14.52 -0.18
CA GLU A 59 -11.72 14.64 -1.63
C GLU A 59 -11.96 13.26 -2.27
N ILE A 60 -11.09 12.30 -1.94
CA ILE A 60 -11.06 10.98 -2.59
C ILE A 60 -12.25 10.11 -2.18
N SER A 61 -12.75 10.26 -0.95
CA SER A 61 -13.95 9.54 -0.51
C SER A 61 -15.20 9.86 -1.33
N LYS A 62 -15.27 11.03 -1.96
CA LYS A 62 -16.37 11.45 -2.85
C LYS A 62 -16.29 10.82 -4.24
N LYS A 63 -15.15 10.26 -4.63
CA LYS A 63 -14.99 9.62 -5.94
C LYS A 63 -15.69 8.26 -5.94
N PRO A 64 -16.37 7.87 -7.04
CA PRO A 64 -17.02 6.57 -7.16
C PRO A 64 -15.99 5.47 -7.45
N TRP A 65 -14.96 5.39 -6.61
CA TRP A 65 -13.88 4.42 -6.71
C TRP A 65 -14.11 3.27 -5.74
N THR A 66 -13.78 2.07 -6.19
CA THR A 66 -13.69 0.86 -5.36
C THR A 66 -12.55 0.98 -4.34
N ILE A 67 -12.50 0.09 -3.35
CA ILE A 67 -11.41 0.06 -2.36
C ILE A 67 -10.07 -0.18 -3.07
N THR A 68 -9.99 -1.12 -4.01
CA THR A 68 -8.72 -1.42 -4.71
C THR A 68 -8.24 -0.28 -5.61
N GLN A 69 -9.15 0.49 -6.21
CA GLN A 69 -8.78 1.73 -6.92
C GLN A 69 -8.21 2.80 -5.97
N LYS A 70 -8.78 2.93 -4.77
CA LYS A 70 -8.21 3.80 -3.72
C LYS A 70 -6.86 3.27 -3.22
N MET A 71 -6.68 1.96 -3.10
CA MET A 71 -5.40 1.35 -2.72
C MET A 71 -4.30 1.68 -3.74
N ASP A 72 -4.60 1.55 -5.02
CA ASP A 72 -3.66 1.92 -6.09
C ASP A 72 -3.33 3.42 -6.07
N TYR A 73 -4.34 4.28 -5.85
CA TYR A 73 -4.14 5.73 -5.72
C TYR A 73 -3.27 6.12 -4.51
N TYR A 74 -3.56 5.57 -3.32
CA TYR A 74 -2.84 5.92 -2.10
C TYR A 74 -1.45 5.29 -2.04
N SER A 75 -1.30 4.05 -2.50
CA SER A 75 0.01 3.40 -2.50
C SER A 75 1.03 4.11 -3.38
N ARG A 76 0.62 4.78 -4.48
CA ARG A 76 1.51 5.62 -5.30
C ARG A 76 2.13 6.78 -4.53
N ARG A 77 1.47 7.32 -3.50
CA ARG A 77 1.99 8.41 -2.66
C ARG A 77 3.04 7.96 -1.65
N PHE A 78 3.22 6.66 -1.47
CA PHE A 78 4.31 6.12 -0.68
C PHE A 78 5.59 5.95 -1.51
N LEU A 79 5.55 6.04 -2.84
CA LEU A 79 6.76 5.94 -3.67
C LEU A 79 7.78 6.99 -3.21
N GLY A 80 9.01 6.54 -2.94
CA GLY A 80 10.08 7.36 -2.41
C GLY A 80 10.08 7.52 -0.88
N THR A 81 9.05 7.08 -0.15
CA THR A 81 9.05 7.14 1.33
C THR A 81 10.22 6.33 1.89
N PRO A 82 11.10 6.94 2.70
CA PRO A 82 12.22 6.26 3.34
C PRO A 82 11.81 5.02 4.14
N TYR A 83 12.61 3.96 4.05
CA TYR A 83 12.42 2.76 4.84
C TYR A 83 13.02 2.93 6.25
N ASN A 84 12.22 2.65 7.28
CA ASN A 84 12.70 2.50 8.64
C ASN A 84 11.95 1.36 9.33
N PHE A 85 12.70 0.37 9.82
CA PHE A 85 12.13 -0.81 10.49
C PHE A 85 11.27 -0.41 11.70
N SER A 86 11.68 0.60 12.45
CA SER A 86 11.03 1.09 13.67
C SER A 86 10.19 2.35 13.44
N CYS A 87 9.65 2.55 12.23
CA CYS A 87 8.87 3.75 11.90
C CYS A 87 7.55 3.88 12.66
N VAL A 88 6.99 2.77 13.16
CA VAL A 88 5.73 2.73 13.90
C VAL A 88 5.82 1.81 15.11
N GLY A 89 4.98 2.06 16.11
CA GLY A 89 4.93 1.31 17.36
C GLY A 89 3.59 1.43 18.08
N ASP A 90 3.63 1.34 19.41
CA ASP A 90 2.46 1.29 20.31
C ASP A 90 2.09 2.68 20.83
N GLY A 91 2.77 3.73 20.35
CA GLY A 91 2.56 5.11 20.77
C GLY A 91 3.46 5.52 21.94
N PRO A 92 3.48 6.83 22.27
CA PRO A 92 4.47 7.43 23.15
C PRO A 92 4.42 6.94 24.61
N TYR A 93 3.33 6.29 25.03
CA TYR A 93 3.16 5.76 26.39
C TYR A 93 3.45 4.26 26.50
N ALA A 94 3.86 3.62 25.41
CA ALA A 94 4.19 2.20 25.43
C ALA A 94 5.53 1.93 26.11
N ILE A 95 5.62 0.83 26.85
CA ILE A 95 6.83 0.45 27.58
C ILE A 95 7.92 -0.09 26.64
N MET A 96 7.53 -0.86 25.61
CA MET A 96 8.47 -1.62 24.77
C MET A 96 8.83 -0.90 23.47
N GLU A 97 7.83 -0.46 22.71
CA GLU A 97 8.01 0.14 21.39
C GLU A 97 7.30 1.50 21.35
N PRO A 98 7.85 2.54 22.00
CA PRO A 98 7.24 3.87 22.12
C PRO A 98 7.29 4.69 20.82
N TYR A 99 7.32 4.01 19.67
CA TYR A 99 7.31 4.64 18.35
C TYR A 99 5.88 5.10 17.98
N PRO A 100 5.73 6.03 17.02
CA PRO A 100 4.44 6.61 16.67
C PRO A 100 3.39 5.58 16.23
N LEU A 101 2.12 5.84 16.52
CA LEU A 101 1.00 5.03 16.01
C LEU A 101 0.77 5.23 14.50
N VAL A 102 1.15 6.39 13.98
CA VAL A 102 1.06 6.74 12.55
C VAL A 102 2.35 7.42 12.16
N ASN A 103 2.93 7.02 11.02
CA ASN A 103 4.10 7.67 10.45
C ASN A 103 4.01 7.65 8.92
N PHE A 104 3.98 8.83 8.32
CA PHE A 104 4.01 9.01 6.86
C PHE A 104 5.37 9.50 6.36
N LYS A 105 6.30 9.85 7.25
CA LYS A 105 7.65 10.30 6.91
C LYS A 105 8.57 9.13 6.58
N GLU A 106 8.35 8.00 7.24
CA GLU A 106 9.07 6.75 7.01
C GLU A 106 8.07 5.60 7.03
N THR A 107 8.43 4.47 6.42
CA THR A 107 7.56 3.28 6.40
C THR A 107 8.38 2.00 6.43
N ASN A 108 7.70 0.87 6.56
CA ASN A 108 8.27 -0.46 6.37
C ASN A 108 7.23 -1.32 5.64
N CYS A 109 7.56 -2.58 5.35
CA CYS A 109 6.68 -3.44 4.57
C CYS A 109 5.27 -3.65 5.17
N MET A 110 5.19 -3.83 6.50
CA MET A 110 3.92 -3.99 7.21
C MET A 110 3.15 -2.67 7.24
N SER A 111 3.79 -1.60 7.74
CA SER A 111 3.12 -0.31 7.92
C SER A 111 2.66 0.27 6.59
N PHE A 112 3.42 0.11 5.51
CA PHE A 112 2.99 0.48 4.15
C PHE A 112 1.65 -0.17 3.80
N CYS A 113 1.54 -1.50 3.97
CA CYS A 113 0.31 -2.22 3.63
C CYS A 113 -0.88 -1.79 4.51
N GLU A 114 -0.65 -1.65 5.81
CA GLU A 114 -1.68 -1.23 6.76
C GLU A 114 -2.20 0.19 6.47
N HIS A 115 -1.30 1.15 6.21
CA HIS A 115 -1.70 2.52 5.90
C HIS A 115 -2.47 2.57 4.58
N VAL A 116 -2.02 1.87 3.53
CA VAL A 116 -2.75 1.83 2.25
C VAL A 116 -4.15 1.26 2.43
N LEU A 117 -4.31 0.17 3.18
CA LEU A 117 -5.62 -0.41 3.47
C LEU A 117 -6.51 0.56 4.26
N ALA A 118 -6.00 1.13 5.36
CA ALA A 118 -6.74 2.06 6.22
C ALA A 118 -7.18 3.31 5.45
N LEU A 119 -6.28 3.93 4.68
CA LEU A 119 -6.60 5.10 3.84
C LEU A 119 -7.71 4.77 2.83
N SER A 120 -7.70 3.57 2.25
CA SER A 120 -8.61 3.17 1.18
C SER A 120 -10.04 2.94 1.62
N ILE A 121 -10.28 2.76 2.92
CA ILE A 121 -11.60 2.51 3.49
C ILE A 121 -12.14 3.68 4.33
N SER A 122 -11.37 4.77 4.45
CA SER A 122 -11.68 5.92 5.30
C SER A 122 -11.96 7.19 4.48
N ASP A 123 -12.58 8.18 5.13
CA ASP A 123 -13.05 9.41 4.50
C ASP A 123 -12.56 10.71 5.18
N TYR A 124 -11.94 10.61 6.35
CA TYR A 124 -11.25 11.69 7.04
C TYR A 124 -10.24 11.12 8.04
N TRP A 125 -9.47 11.98 8.69
CA TRP A 125 -8.36 11.58 9.56
C TRP A 125 -8.77 10.63 10.68
N ASP A 126 -9.83 10.92 11.43
CA ASP A 126 -10.20 10.10 12.59
C ASP A 126 -10.67 8.71 12.15
N THR A 127 -11.44 8.60 11.06
CA THR A 127 -11.82 7.29 10.52
C THR A 127 -10.63 6.54 9.95
N PHE A 128 -9.63 7.23 9.37
CA PHE A 128 -8.37 6.63 8.98
C PHE A 128 -7.61 6.07 10.19
N PHE A 129 -7.46 6.88 11.24
CA PHE A 129 -6.74 6.50 12.44
C PHE A 129 -7.39 5.29 13.11
N ASP A 130 -8.70 5.33 13.36
CA ASP A 130 -9.43 4.24 14.02
C ASP A 130 -9.43 2.94 13.19
N ASN A 131 -9.56 3.05 11.86
CA ASN A 131 -9.47 1.88 10.98
C ASN A 131 -8.06 1.29 10.98
N LEU A 132 -7.01 2.12 11.01
CA LEU A 132 -5.63 1.64 11.15
C LEU A 132 -5.43 0.86 12.45
N GLN A 133 -5.98 1.35 13.56
CA GLN A 133 -5.89 0.63 14.83
C GLN A 133 -6.60 -0.72 14.77
N ASN A 134 -7.78 -0.79 14.15
CA ASN A 134 -8.52 -2.04 13.95
C ASN A 134 -7.80 -3.03 13.01
N ILE A 135 -6.95 -2.54 12.11
CA ILE A 135 -6.11 -3.37 11.26
C ILE A 135 -4.89 -3.90 12.02
N ARG A 136 -4.20 -3.04 12.76
CA ARG A 136 -2.94 -3.36 13.43
C ARG A 136 -3.13 -4.14 14.73
N TYR A 137 -4.22 -3.88 15.45
CA TYR A 137 -4.48 -4.43 16.77
C TYR A 137 -5.78 -5.24 16.77
N LYS A 138 -5.78 -6.36 17.50
CA LYS A 138 -6.98 -7.11 17.84
C LYS A 138 -7.99 -6.15 18.48
N ASP A 139 -9.15 -6.08 17.82
CA ASP A 139 -10.29 -5.23 18.21
C ASP A 139 -9.98 -3.72 18.35
N GLY A 140 -8.91 -3.25 17.69
CA GLY A 140 -8.49 -1.85 17.75
C GLY A 140 -7.84 -1.44 19.08
N LEU A 141 -7.64 -2.38 20.01
CA LEU A 141 -7.09 -2.11 21.33
C LEU A 141 -5.57 -2.00 21.25
N ILE A 142 -5.02 -0.81 21.46
CA ILE A 142 -3.57 -0.56 21.33
C ILE A 142 -2.80 -1.27 22.44
N GLY A 143 -1.78 -2.04 22.06
CA GLY A 143 -0.87 -2.66 23.02
C GLY A 143 -0.03 -3.79 22.43
N MET A 144 1.11 -4.05 23.08
CA MET A 144 2.05 -5.07 22.64
C MET A 144 1.41 -6.46 22.56
N ARG A 145 0.48 -6.82 23.47
CA ARG A 145 -0.20 -8.14 23.47
C ARG A 145 -1.32 -8.25 22.44
N THR A 146 -1.94 -7.12 22.12
CA THR A 146 -3.08 -7.05 21.18
C THR A 146 -2.64 -6.76 19.77
N ARG A 147 -1.39 -6.33 19.54
CA ARG A 147 -0.85 -6.12 18.20
C ARG A 147 -0.76 -7.44 17.44
N ASN A 148 -1.14 -7.40 16.17
CA ASN A 148 -1.06 -8.52 15.25
C ASN A 148 0.37 -8.72 14.74
N HIS A 149 1.18 -9.53 15.43
CA HIS A 149 2.61 -9.67 15.15
C HIS A 149 2.93 -10.59 13.97
N TYR A 150 2.21 -11.70 13.85
CA TYR A 150 2.47 -12.68 12.78
C TYR A 150 1.46 -12.52 11.64
N THR A 151 1.92 -12.18 10.43
CA THR A 151 1.03 -11.88 9.28
C THR A 151 -0.03 -12.97 9.05
N MET A 152 0.40 -14.23 8.97
CA MET A 152 -0.49 -15.34 8.63
C MET A 152 -1.21 -15.96 9.84
N ALA A 153 -0.73 -15.72 11.07
CA ALA A 153 -1.29 -16.33 12.28
C ALA A 153 -2.15 -15.36 13.09
N ASP A 154 -1.90 -14.05 12.98
CA ASP A 154 -2.58 -13.00 13.72
C ASP A 154 -3.26 -12.02 12.77
N TRP A 155 -2.47 -11.35 11.91
CA TRP A 155 -2.91 -10.18 11.16
C TRP A 155 -4.01 -10.51 10.15
N LEU A 156 -3.80 -11.50 9.27
CA LEU A 156 -4.80 -11.90 8.30
C LEU A 156 -6.07 -12.43 8.98
N PRO A 157 -6.00 -13.36 9.97
CA PRO A 157 -7.19 -13.77 10.72
C PRO A 157 -7.95 -12.61 11.38
N GLN A 158 -7.26 -11.66 12.01
CA GLN A 158 -7.89 -10.48 12.63
C GLN A 158 -8.44 -9.49 11.60
N ASN A 159 -7.92 -9.51 10.38
CA ASN A 159 -8.35 -8.70 9.25
C ASN A 159 -9.28 -9.43 8.27
N HIS A 160 -9.81 -10.61 8.64
CA HIS A 160 -10.73 -11.37 7.77
C HIS A 160 -12.02 -10.59 7.44
N TRP A 161 -12.35 -9.56 8.23
CA TRP A 161 -13.48 -8.66 7.94
C TRP A 161 -13.26 -7.76 6.73
N LEU A 162 -12.01 -7.58 6.28
CA LEU A 162 -11.63 -6.76 5.13
C LEU A 162 -11.02 -7.59 4.02
N LEU A 163 -10.14 -8.54 4.38
CA LEU A 163 -9.39 -9.37 3.46
C LEU A 163 -9.81 -10.84 3.57
N HIS A 164 -9.59 -11.61 2.51
CA HIS A 164 -9.58 -13.07 2.57
C HIS A 164 -8.32 -13.66 1.91
N ASP A 165 -7.98 -14.88 2.28
CA ASP A 165 -6.94 -15.66 1.62
C ASP A 165 -7.44 -16.16 0.26
N VAL A 166 -6.82 -15.71 -0.82
CA VAL A 166 -7.11 -16.13 -2.20
C VAL A 166 -5.99 -16.98 -2.79
N THR A 167 -5.06 -17.46 -1.98
CA THR A 167 -3.87 -18.18 -2.45
C THR A 167 -4.22 -19.40 -3.28
N ARG A 168 -5.22 -20.18 -2.86
CA ARG A 168 -5.73 -21.33 -3.65
C ARG A 168 -6.48 -20.88 -4.90
N GLN A 169 -7.24 -19.78 -4.84
CA GLN A 169 -7.96 -19.25 -6.00
C GLN A 169 -6.99 -18.77 -7.07
N VAL A 170 -5.90 -18.12 -6.67
CA VAL A 170 -4.87 -17.61 -7.58
C VAL A 170 -3.96 -18.74 -8.09
N GLY A 171 -3.51 -19.61 -7.19
CA GLY A 171 -2.55 -20.68 -7.50
C GLY A 171 -3.15 -21.94 -8.13
N GLY A 172 -4.42 -22.22 -7.89
CA GLY A 172 -5.09 -23.43 -8.40
C GLY A 172 -4.31 -24.70 -8.05
N ALA A 173 -4.00 -25.51 -9.07
CA ALA A 173 -3.25 -26.76 -8.92
C ALA A 173 -1.77 -26.57 -8.50
N PHE A 174 -1.23 -25.35 -8.61
CA PHE A 174 0.15 -25.06 -8.23
C PHE A 174 0.33 -24.81 -6.73
N THR A 175 -0.75 -24.59 -6.00
CA THR A 175 -0.70 -24.27 -4.58
C THR A 175 -0.13 -25.42 -3.76
N LYS A 176 0.81 -25.10 -2.87
CA LYS A 176 1.36 -26.01 -1.86
C LYS A 176 0.92 -25.60 -0.46
N LYS A 177 1.03 -26.53 0.48
CA LYS A 177 0.76 -26.30 1.89
C LYS A 177 2.05 -26.31 2.70
N ILE A 178 2.08 -25.52 3.76
CA ILE A 178 3.12 -25.60 4.78
C ILE A 178 2.51 -25.50 6.17
N THR A 179 2.99 -26.36 7.07
CA THR A 179 2.57 -26.40 8.47
C THR A 179 3.71 -25.92 9.35
N ARG A 180 3.42 -24.98 10.27
CA ARG A 180 4.39 -24.45 11.24
C ARG A 180 3.72 -24.24 12.59
N THR A 181 4.53 -24.23 13.64
CA THR A 181 4.10 -23.84 14.99
C THR A 181 4.61 -22.44 15.29
N ILE A 182 3.68 -21.53 15.56
CA ILE A 182 3.97 -20.15 15.95
C ILE A 182 3.91 -20.05 17.47
N SER A 183 4.98 -19.54 18.08
CA SER A 183 5.10 -19.40 19.54
C SER A 183 5.10 -17.93 19.96
N HIS A 184 3.94 -17.44 20.38
CA HIS A 184 3.83 -16.12 21.01
C HIS A 184 4.57 -16.11 22.34
N ARG A 185 4.48 -17.17 23.15
CA ARG A 185 5.20 -17.22 24.44
C ARG A 185 6.70 -16.98 24.27
N ARG A 186 7.31 -17.63 23.28
CA ARG A 186 8.73 -17.41 22.94
C ARG A 186 8.99 -15.98 22.49
N PHE A 187 8.19 -15.43 21.58
CA PHE A 187 8.35 -14.05 21.10
C PHE A 187 8.29 -13.02 22.23
N PHE A 188 7.31 -13.13 23.12
CA PHE A 188 7.16 -12.21 24.26
C PHE A 188 8.31 -12.39 25.27
N ALA A 189 8.75 -13.63 25.51
CA ALA A 189 9.89 -13.91 26.39
C ALA A 189 11.20 -13.32 25.85
N GLU A 190 11.46 -13.45 24.54
CA GLU A 190 12.63 -12.86 23.86
C GLU A 190 12.61 -11.32 23.91
N LYS A 191 11.42 -10.71 24.02
CA LYS A 191 11.24 -9.28 24.30
C LYS A 191 11.36 -8.92 25.79
N GLY A 192 11.68 -9.86 26.67
CA GLY A 192 11.83 -9.64 28.11
C GLY A 192 10.51 -9.54 28.88
N ILE A 193 9.38 -9.85 28.25
CA ILE A 193 8.06 -9.84 28.89
C ILE A 193 7.89 -11.15 29.65
N LYS A 194 7.94 -11.08 30.99
CA LYS A 194 7.84 -12.26 31.87
C LYS A 194 6.41 -12.68 32.16
N ASP A 195 5.51 -11.72 32.29
CA ASP A 195 4.09 -11.99 32.47
C ASP A 195 3.51 -12.51 31.14
N MET A 196 2.91 -13.70 31.17
CA MET A 196 2.30 -14.33 29.99
C MET A 196 0.77 -14.30 30.03
N THR A 197 0.19 -13.53 30.94
CA THR A 197 -1.24 -13.26 30.97
C THR A 197 -1.67 -12.66 29.62
N ASP A 198 -2.78 -13.17 29.08
CA ASP A 198 -3.37 -12.79 27.79
C ASP A 198 -2.47 -12.96 26.54
N VAL A 199 -1.29 -13.57 26.67
CA VAL A 199 -0.49 -14.00 25.52
C VAL A 199 -1.19 -15.17 24.85
N LEU A 200 -1.36 -15.10 23.53
CA LEU A 200 -1.92 -16.21 22.76
C LEU A 200 -1.09 -17.49 22.97
N PRO A 201 -1.74 -18.66 23.05
CA PRO A 201 -1.01 -19.91 23.12
C PRO A 201 -0.25 -20.17 21.81
N ASP A 202 0.71 -21.07 21.89
CA ASP A 202 1.40 -21.58 20.71
C ASP A 202 0.40 -22.29 19.81
N ARG A 203 0.48 -22.05 18.50
CA ARG A 203 -0.51 -22.53 17.52
C ARG A 203 0.18 -23.18 16.34
N THR A 204 -0.23 -24.40 16.04
CA THR A 204 0.13 -25.08 14.79
C THR A 204 -0.89 -24.72 13.72
N LEU A 205 -0.41 -24.14 12.63
CA LEU A 205 -1.24 -23.69 11.51
C LEU A 205 -0.73 -24.31 10.22
N THR A 206 -1.65 -24.57 9.30
CA THR A 206 -1.31 -24.92 7.91
C THR A 206 -1.83 -23.83 7.00
N ILE A 207 -0.94 -23.24 6.21
CA ILE A 207 -1.30 -22.23 5.22
C ILE A 207 -1.01 -22.74 3.82
N ASP A 208 -1.67 -22.13 2.85
CA ASP A 208 -1.38 -22.32 1.44
C ASP A 208 -0.36 -21.27 0.95
N TYR A 209 0.43 -21.63 -0.04
CA TYR A 209 1.31 -20.70 -0.75
C TYR A 209 1.48 -21.12 -2.22
N ILE A 210 1.77 -20.16 -3.09
CA ILE A 210 2.13 -20.38 -4.49
C ILE A 210 3.66 -20.42 -4.56
N PRO A 211 4.28 -21.54 -4.97
CA PRO A 211 5.73 -21.66 -5.08
C PRO A 211 6.36 -20.61 -6.00
N LEU A 212 7.61 -20.18 -5.70
CA LEU A 212 8.30 -19.17 -6.49
C LEU A 212 8.44 -19.55 -7.98
N ASP A 213 8.70 -20.82 -8.26
CA ASP A 213 8.82 -21.39 -9.61
C ASP A 213 7.47 -21.52 -10.34
N LYS A 214 6.38 -21.08 -9.70
CA LYS A 214 5.01 -21.07 -10.23
C LYS A 214 4.38 -19.69 -10.35
N LEU A 215 5.14 -18.63 -10.08
CA LEU A 215 4.62 -17.27 -10.10
C LEU A 215 4.32 -16.76 -11.52
N ASP A 216 5.10 -17.16 -12.52
CA ASP A 216 4.83 -16.77 -13.91
C ASP A 216 3.50 -17.33 -14.41
N GLU A 217 3.17 -18.57 -14.05
CA GLU A 217 1.95 -19.27 -14.48
C GLU A 217 0.67 -18.66 -13.89
N VAL A 218 0.76 -17.97 -12.76
CA VAL A 218 -0.40 -17.40 -12.05
C VAL A 218 -0.53 -15.89 -12.24
N GLU A 219 0.34 -15.27 -13.04
CA GLU A 219 0.38 -13.81 -13.22
C GLU A 219 -1.02 -13.26 -13.55
N ASN A 220 -1.75 -13.91 -14.45
CA ASN A 220 -3.07 -13.46 -14.91
C ASN A 220 -4.18 -13.56 -13.84
N ASN A 221 -3.97 -14.34 -12.78
CA ASN A 221 -4.94 -14.51 -11.70
C ASN A 221 -4.75 -13.48 -10.56
N LEU A 222 -3.61 -12.79 -10.55
CA LEU A 222 -3.32 -11.69 -9.65
C LEU A 222 -4.08 -10.42 -10.08
N LYS A 223 -4.60 -9.70 -9.09
CA LYS A 223 -5.37 -8.47 -9.28
C LYS A 223 -4.66 -7.28 -8.62
N VAL A 224 -4.91 -6.09 -9.15
CA VAL A 224 -4.49 -4.83 -8.51
C VAL A 224 -5.12 -4.74 -7.12
N GLY A 225 -4.31 -4.45 -6.12
CA GLY A 225 -4.70 -4.41 -4.71
C GLY A 225 -4.50 -5.73 -3.96
N ASP A 226 -4.01 -6.80 -4.61
CA ASP A 226 -3.62 -8.00 -3.89
C ASP A 226 -2.47 -7.69 -2.92
N VAL A 227 -2.67 -8.04 -1.66
CA VAL A 227 -1.66 -7.92 -0.61
C VAL A 227 -0.98 -9.27 -0.46
N CYS A 228 0.32 -9.33 -0.60
CA CYS A 228 1.06 -10.59 -0.63
C CYS A 228 2.00 -10.69 0.56
N ALA A 229 2.10 -11.89 1.14
CA ALA A 229 3.12 -12.25 2.12
C ALA A 229 4.15 -13.17 1.45
N ILE A 230 5.43 -12.79 1.52
CA ILE A 230 6.53 -13.67 1.10
C ILE A 230 6.73 -14.74 2.18
N ILE A 231 6.59 -16.01 1.82
CA ILE A 231 6.73 -17.12 2.75
C ILE A 231 8.21 -17.49 2.93
N ASP A 232 8.71 -17.41 4.15
CA ASP A 232 10.10 -17.72 4.50
C ASP A 232 10.37 -19.22 4.31
N GLY A 233 11.51 -19.60 3.72
CA GLY A 233 11.91 -20.99 3.53
C GLY A 233 12.99 -21.49 4.49
N ARG A 234 13.52 -20.62 5.35
CA ARG A 234 14.66 -20.90 6.22
C ARG A 234 14.26 -21.14 7.67
N PHE A 235 13.16 -20.52 8.10
CA PHE A 235 12.66 -20.60 9.46
C PHE A 235 11.35 -21.40 9.51
N ASP A 236 11.23 -22.27 10.51
CA ASP A 236 10.05 -23.12 10.76
C ASP A 236 9.08 -22.53 11.80
N ASN A 237 9.46 -21.42 12.44
CA ASN A 237 8.72 -20.77 13.53
C ASN A 237 8.06 -19.44 13.14
N ILE A 238 8.16 -19.03 11.88
CA ILE A 238 7.46 -17.88 11.28
C ILE A 238 6.94 -18.28 9.90
N PHE A 239 5.87 -17.66 9.39
CA PHE A 239 5.45 -17.87 8.00
C PHE A 239 5.98 -16.78 7.06
N SER A 240 5.65 -15.52 7.35
CA SER A 240 5.92 -14.38 6.47
C SER A 240 7.25 -13.72 6.83
N ALA A 241 8.07 -13.43 5.81
CA ALA A 241 9.29 -12.64 5.93
C ALA A 241 9.12 -11.18 5.48
N HIS A 242 8.12 -10.90 4.66
CA HIS A 242 7.93 -9.60 4.02
C HIS A 242 6.51 -9.45 3.49
N MET A 243 6.04 -8.21 3.35
CA MET A 243 4.75 -7.89 2.73
C MET A 243 4.92 -6.91 1.57
N LEU A 244 4.10 -7.09 0.53
CA LEU A 244 4.09 -6.27 -0.68
C LEU A 244 2.69 -6.21 -1.27
N MET A 245 2.49 -5.35 -2.27
CA MET A 245 1.23 -5.28 -2.99
C MET A 245 1.43 -5.44 -4.50
N ILE A 246 0.50 -6.11 -5.16
CA ILE A 246 0.37 -6.11 -6.62
C ILE A 246 -0.40 -4.86 -7.02
N MET A 247 0.23 -4.01 -7.83
CA MET A 247 -0.30 -2.72 -8.25
C MET A 247 -0.14 -2.54 -9.76
N GLU A 248 -0.61 -1.41 -10.27
CA GLU A 248 -0.43 -1.02 -11.67
C GLU A 248 0.34 0.30 -11.77
N ASN A 249 1.25 0.38 -12.74
CA ASN A 249 1.93 1.61 -13.10
C ASN A 249 2.01 1.72 -14.63
N LYS A 250 1.38 2.75 -15.20
CA LYS A 250 1.33 2.99 -16.66
C LYS A 250 0.85 1.76 -17.47
N GLY A 251 -0.13 1.02 -16.95
CA GLY A 251 -0.68 -0.19 -17.59
C GLY A 251 0.16 -1.45 -17.42
N GLU A 252 1.27 -1.39 -16.68
CA GLU A 252 2.09 -2.56 -16.35
C GLU A 252 1.84 -3.00 -14.90
N LYS A 253 1.75 -4.32 -14.68
CA LYS A 253 1.67 -4.91 -13.36
C LYS A 253 3.02 -4.78 -12.65
N VAL A 254 3.00 -4.22 -11.44
CA VAL A 254 4.19 -4.01 -10.62
C VAL A 254 4.02 -4.62 -9.24
N VAL A 255 5.14 -5.01 -8.66
CA VAL A 255 5.26 -5.23 -7.22
C VAL A 255 5.65 -3.90 -6.59
N ARG A 256 4.79 -3.38 -5.72
CA ARG A 256 5.05 -2.20 -4.91
C ARG A 256 5.37 -2.64 -3.49
N GLU A 257 6.58 -2.34 -3.03
CA GLU A 257 7.10 -2.79 -1.75
C GLU A 257 7.98 -1.72 -1.09
N SER A 258 8.00 -1.71 0.24
CA SER A 258 8.96 -0.92 1.03
C SER A 258 9.98 -1.86 1.67
N THR A 259 11.24 -1.77 1.23
CA THR A 259 12.27 -2.77 1.57
C THR A 259 13.59 -2.13 1.95
N THR A 260 14.41 -2.88 2.69
CA THR A 260 15.82 -2.56 2.94
C THR A 260 16.69 -2.58 1.68
N ARG A 261 16.26 -3.28 0.61
CA ARG A 261 17.02 -3.36 -0.67
C ARG A 261 17.12 -2.00 -1.36
N GLY A 262 16.06 -1.19 -1.29
CA GLY A 262 16.05 0.17 -1.83
C GLY A 262 16.09 1.26 -0.76
N MET A 263 16.03 0.89 0.53
CA MET A 263 15.82 1.81 1.65
C MET A 263 14.66 2.79 1.44
N THR A 264 13.65 2.36 0.67
CA THR A 264 12.51 3.18 0.27
C THR A 264 11.36 2.29 -0.22
N THR A 265 10.22 2.90 -0.51
CA THR A 265 9.13 2.27 -1.27
C THR A 265 9.27 2.53 -2.76
N PHE A 266 9.20 1.49 -3.58
CA PHE A 266 9.37 1.60 -5.02
C PHE A 266 8.59 0.51 -5.76
N ASP A 267 8.49 0.66 -7.08
CA ASP A 267 7.90 -0.32 -7.98
C ASP A 267 8.98 -1.17 -8.64
N THR A 268 8.71 -2.46 -8.79
CA THR A 268 9.46 -3.36 -9.69
C THR A 268 8.47 -4.00 -10.66
N PRO A 269 8.69 -3.97 -11.98
CA PRO A 269 7.90 -4.76 -12.94
C PRO A 269 7.72 -6.20 -12.49
N TYR A 270 6.49 -6.73 -12.54
CA TYR A 270 6.16 -8.02 -11.93
C TYR A 270 7.09 -9.15 -12.39
N ARG A 271 7.29 -9.30 -13.70
CA ARG A 271 8.16 -10.33 -14.29
C ARG A 271 9.62 -10.18 -13.88
N GLN A 272 10.10 -8.93 -13.75
CA GLN A 272 11.45 -8.67 -13.24
C GLN A 272 11.56 -9.09 -11.77
N TRP A 273 10.55 -8.78 -10.96
CA TRP A 273 10.50 -9.19 -9.56
C TRP A 273 10.45 -10.71 -9.42
N VAL A 274 9.63 -11.41 -10.19
CA VAL A 274 9.53 -12.88 -10.21
C VAL A 274 10.87 -13.51 -10.56
N LYS A 275 11.52 -13.05 -11.64
CA LYS A 275 12.86 -13.52 -12.04
C LYS A 275 13.89 -13.33 -10.93
N MET A 276 13.88 -12.17 -10.24
CA MET A 276 14.76 -11.92 -9.10
C MET A 276 14.49 -12.92 -7.96
N MET A 277 13.23 -13.21 -7.66
CA MET A 277 12.85 -14.14 -6.60
C MET A 277 13.27 -15.58 -6.91
N GLN A 278 13.02 -16.05 -8.13
CA GLN A 278 13.38 -17.41 -8.60
C GLN A 278 14.88 -17.64 -8.75
N THR A 279 15.69 -16.58 -8.79
CA THR A 279 17.15 -16.70 -8.96
C THR A 279 17.89 -16.36 -7.68
N LYS A 280 17.81 -15.10 -7.23
CA LYS A 280 18.57 -14.58 -6.10
C LYS A 280 18.03 -15.04 -4.75
N TYR A 281 16.73 -15.31 -4.65
CA TYR A 281 16.06 -15.61 -3.38
C TYR A 281 15.43 -17.00 -3.30
N LYS A 282 15.69 -17.88 -4.26
CA LYS A 282 15.09 -19.22 -4.36
C LYS A 282 15.34 -20.09 -3.12
N ASP A 283 16.51 -19.96 -2.50
CA ASP A 283 16.89 -20.74 -1.31
C ASP A 283 16.45 -20.05 -0.01
N LYS A 284 15.92 -18.81 -0.11
CA LYS A 284 15.51 -17.99 1.03
C LYS A 284 14.01 -18.07 1.28
N TYR A 285 13.21 -18.14 0.22
CA TYR A 285 11.76 -18.02 0.28
C TYR A 285 11.09 -19.15 -0.51
N LEU A 286 9.94 -19.61 -0.02
CA LEU A 286 9.18 -20.69 -0.65
C LEU A 286 8.25 -20.18 -1.76
N GLY A 287 7.65 -19.00 -1.57
CA GLY A 287 6.59 -18.51 -2.44
C GLY A 287 5.78 -17.37 -1.85
N LEU A 288 4.56 -17.19 -2.35
CA LEU A 288 3.64 -16.14 -1.89
C LEU A 288 2.33 -16.72 -1.34
N ALA A 289 1.86 -16.16 -0.23
CA ALA A 289 0.45 -16.20 0.13
C ALA A 289 -0.22 -14.88 -0.28
N ILE A 290 -1.44 -14.95 -0.80
CA ILE A 290 -2.14 -13.83 -1.44
C ILE A 290 -3.42 -13.53 -0.67
N MET A 291 -3.59 -12.27 -0.29
CA MET A 291 -4.73 -11.73 0.44
C MET A 291 -5.42 -10.68 -0.42
N ARG A 292 -6.75 -10.71 -0.47
CA ARG A 292 -7.54 -9.81 -1.33
C ARG A 292 -8.70 -9.20 -0.57
N VAL A 293 -9.05 -7.95 -0.88
CA VAL A 293 -10.26 -7.32 -0.35
C VAL A 293 -11.48 -8.10 -0.82
N HIS A 294 -12.41 -8.42 0.09
CA HIS A 294 -13.65 -9.11 -0.28
C HIS A 294 -14.37 -8.37 -1.41
N ASP A 295 -14.79 -9.09 -2.44
CA ASP A 295 -15.50 -8.51 -3.59
C ASP A 295 -16.79 -7.80 -3.13
N GLU A 296 -17.46 -8.30 -2.08
CA GLU A 296 -18.64 -7.70 -1.47
C GLU A 296 -18.38 -6.31 -0.83
N LEU A 297 -17.12 -6.02 -0.46
CA LEU A 297 -16.70 -4.73 0.06
C LEU A 297 -16.12 -3.82 -1.02
N ASN A 298 -15.62 -4.39 -2.11
CA ASN A 298 -14.91 -3.67 -3.16
C ASN A 298 -15.85 -2.95 -4.15
N THR A 299 -16.88 -2.29 -3.65
CA THR A 299 -17.88 -1.58 -4.46
C THR A 299 -17.55 -0.08 -4.61
N PRO A 300 -17.89 0.57 -5.73
CA PRO A 300 -17.67 2.01 -5.94
C PRO A 300 -18.22 2.89 -4.80
N GLY A 301 -17.42 3.84 -4.33
CA GLY A 301 -17.81 4.81 -3.29
C GLY A 301 -17.89 4.24 -1.87
N ARG A 302 -17.56 2.96 -1.66
CA ARG A 302 -17.59 2.34 -0.33
C ARG A 302 -16.62 3.04 0.63
N ILE A 303 -17.11 3.30 1.84
CA ILE A 303 -16.37 3.71 3.03
C ILE A 303 -16.77 2.76 4.16
N ILE A 304 -15.82 2.36 5.01
CA ILE A 304 -16.07 1.52 6.18
C ILE A 304 -15.85 2.39 7.41
N LYS A 305 -16.92 2.58 8.19
CA LYS A 305 -16.81 3.30 9.45
C LYS A 305 -16.27 2.38 10.55
N PRO A 306 -15.48 2.88 11.50
CA PRO A 306 -14.93 2.06 12.57
C PRO A 306 -16.00 1.26 13.34
N TRP A 307 -17.17 1.86 13.59
CA TRP A 307 -18.29 1.21 14.28
C TRP A 307 -18.98 0.10 13.46
N ASP A 308 -18.75 0.01 12.14
CA ASP A 308 -19.22 -1.12 11.32
C ASP A 308 -18.31 -2.35 11.42
N ILE A 309 -17.05 -2.19 11.82
CA ILE A 309 -16.06 -3.27 11.84
C ILE A 309 -16.50 -4.47 12.70
N PRO A 310 -17.05 -4.31 13.92
CA PRO A 310 -17.53 -5.46 14.70
C PRO A 310 -18.61 -6.27 13.97
N ARG A 311 -19.48 -5.61 13.19
CA ARG A 311 -20.50 -6.28 12.38
C ARG A 311 -19.86 -7.02 11.20
N LEU A 312 -18.89 -6.41 10.52
CA LEU A 312 -18.15 -7.05 9.43
C LEU A 312 -17.33 -8.26 9.91
N LYS A 313 -16.69 -8.18 11.10
CA LYS A 313 -16.02 -9.32 11.74
C LYS A 313 -16.98 -10.48 11.97
N LYS A 314 -18.21 -10.22 12.43
CA LYS A 314 -19.25 -11.26 12.58
C LYS A 314 -19.72 -11.81 11.24
N GLN A 315 -19.86 -10.97 10.22
CA GLN A 315 -20.31 -11.36 8.88
C GLN A 315 -19.30 -12.29 8.20
N PHE A 316 -18.02 -11.91 8.17
CA PHE A 316 -17.00 -12.65 7.45
C PHE A 316 -16.28 -13.71 8.31
N GLY A 317 -16.28 -13.59 9.63
CA GLY A 317 -15.63 -14.55 10.55
C GLY A 317 -16.36 -15.88 10.75
N LYS A 318 -17.57 -16.06 10.18
CA LYS A 318 -18.36 -17.31 10.29
C LYS A 318 -18.08 -18.35 9.21
N ARG A 319 -17.27 -18.05 8.19
CA ARG A 319 -16.86 -19.04 7.19
C ARG A 319 -15.67 -19.83 7.77
N LYS A 320 -15.97 -20.87 8.56
CA LYS A 320 -14.99 -21.88 8.98
C LYS A 320 -14.83 -22.94 7.92
#